data_AF-B4FDQ1-F1
#
_entry.id   AF-B4FDQ1-F1
#
_cell.length_a   1.000
_cell.length_b   1.000
_cell.length_c   1.000
_cell.angle_alpha   90.00
_cell.angle_beta   90.00
_cell.angle_gamma   90.00
#
_symmetry.space_group_name_H-M   'P 1'
#
loop_
_entity.id
_entity.type
_entity.pdbx_description
1 polymer ?
#
loop_
_entity_poly.entity_id
_entity_poly.type
_entity_poly.pdbx_seq_one_letter_code
_entity_poly.pdbx_strand_id
1 'polypeptide(L)'
;MDLDRTLFLLRSYLRLRLQKIEKYTMHISRSEDLLSRLSQQERRFAKSCAEIMEKHLEQSVLSKLPYGYDSVSRQSLSSTEDDMGT
;
A
#
# COMPACT_ATOMS: atom_id res chain seq x y z
N MET A 1 14.11 -33.15 -3.75
CA MET A 1 13.60 -32.87 -5.10
C MET A 1 12.16 -32.35 -5.06
N ASP A 2 11.16 -33.14 -4.64
CA ASP A 2 9.75 -32.66 -4.60
C ASP A 2 9.46 -31.65 -3.48
N LEU A 3 10.09 -31.82 -2.32
CA LEU A 3 9.99 -30.87 -1.22
C LEU A 3 10.56 -29.49 -1.63
N ASP A 4 11.71 -29.47 -2.30
CA ASP A 4 12.34 -28.23 -2.78
C ASP A 4 11.46 -27.50 -3.79
N ARG A 5 10.84 -28.25 -4.71
CA ARG A 5 9.90 -27.71 -5.69
C ARG A 5 8.66 -27.12 -5.01
N THR A 6 8.12 -27.82 -4.02
CA THR A 6 6.93 -27.35 -3.26
C THR A 6 7.24 -26.09 -2.46
N LEU A 7 8.39 -26.07 -1.77
CA LEU A 7 8.85 -24.90 -1.03
C LEU A 7 9.14 -23.71 -1.95
N PHE A 8 9.73 -23.95 -3.13
CA PHE A 8 9.93 -22.91 -4.13
C PHE A 8 8.61 -22.28 -4.57
N LEU A 9 7.61 -23.10 -4.90
CA LEU A 9 6.30 -22.62 -5.34
C LEU A 9 5.61 -21.81 -4.24
N LEU A 10 5.61 -22.31 -3.01
CA LEU A 10 5.04 -21.60 -1.86
C LEU A 10 5.72 -20.24 -1.62
N ARG A 11 7.06 -20.21 -1.61
CA ARG A 11 7.82 -18.97 -1.42
C ARG A 11 7.63 -17.99 -2.57
N SER A 12 7.52 -18.48 -3.80
CA SER A 12 7.24 -17.64 -4.98
C SER A 12 5.85 -17.01 -4.87
N TYR A 13 4.84 -17.82 -4.54
CA TYR A 13 3.46 -17.37 -4.33
C TYR A 13 3.36 -16.30 -3.24
N LEU A 14 3.96 -16.53 -2.08
CA LEU A 14 3.93 -15.58 -0.96
C LEU A 14 4.65 -14.27 -1.32
N ARG A 15 5.82 -14.33 -1.97
CA ARG A 15 6.53 -13.11 -2.43
C ARG A 15 5.71 -12.31 -3.43
N LEU A 16 5.07 -12.98 -4.40
CA LEU A 16 4.23 -12.32 -5.39
C LEU A 16 3.01 -11.64 -4.74
N ARG A 17 2.45 -12.26 -3.71
CA ARG A 17 1.35 -11.67 -2.92
C ARG A 17 1.81 -10.42 -2.17
N LEU A 18 2.94 -10.48 -1.47
CA LEU A 18 3.49 -9.32 -0.76
C LEU A 18 3.79 -8.17 -1.73
N GLN A 19 4.37 -8.45 -2.90
CA GLN A 19 4.63 -7.44 -3.94
C GLN A 19 3.34 -6.79 -4.45
N LYS A 20 2.26 -7.57 -4.61
CA LYS A 20 0.95 -7.02 -4.99
C LYS A 20 0.36 -6.15 -3.88
N ILE A 21 0.48 -6.58 -2.62
CA ILE A 21 0.01 -5.82 -1.47
C ILE A 21 0.73 -4.48 -1.42
N GLU A 22 2.07 -4.50 -1.46
CA GLU A 22 2.91 -3.29 -1.45
C GLU A 22 2.49 -2.31 -2.56
N LYS A 23 2.36 -2.79 -3.80
CA LYS A 23 1.97 -1.98 -4.96
C LYS A 23 0.59 -1.34 -4.82
N TYR A 24 -0.38 -2.06 -4.24
CA TYR A 24 -1.77 -1.62 -4.17
C TYR A 24 -2.20 -1.25 -2.73
N THR A 25 -1.24 -0.91 -1.86
CA THR A 25 -1.49 -0.66 -0.44
C THR A 25 -2.59 0.37 -0.21
N MET A 26 -2.55 1.51 -0.90
CA MET A 26 -3.54 2.59 -0.75
C MET A 26 -4.95 2.15 -1.15
N HIS A 27 -5.09 1.36 -2.21
CA HIS A 27 -6.37 0.83 -2.67
C HIS A 27 -6.92 -0.25 -1.73
N ILE A 28 -6.06 -1.14 -1.25
CA ILE A 28 -6.44 -2.21 -0.32
C ILE A 28 -6.94 -1.60 1.00
N SER A 29 -6.27 -0.58 1.54
CA SER A 29 -6.66 0.06 2.79
C SER A 29 -8.05 0.72 2.75
N ARG A 30 -8.59 1.03 1.56
CA ARG A 30 -9.91 1.65 1.38
C ARG A 30 -11.05 0.64 1.20
N SER A 31 -10.74 -0.61 0.88
CA SER A 31 -11.76 -1.63 0.61
C SER A 31 -11.72 -2.73 1.69
N GLU A 32 -12.76 -2.74 2.54
CA GLU A 32 -12.97 -3.76 3.57
C GLU A 32 -13.00 -5.18 2.96
N ASP A 33 -13.63 -5.33 1.79
CA ASP A 33 -13.69 -6.59 1.05
C ASP A 33 -12.30 -7.09 0.66
N LEU A 34 -11.40 -6.21 0.24
CA LEU A 34 -10.03 -6.60 -0.10
C LEU A 34 -9.23 -6.91 1.16
N LEU A 35 -9.38 -6.12 2.22
CA LEU A 35 -8.75 -6.39 3.52
C LEU A 35 -9.17 -7.74 4.09
N SER A 36 -10.42 -8.16 3.88
CA SER A 36 -10.92 -9.46 4.34
C SER A 36 -10.15 -10.65 3.72
N ARG A 37 -9.66 -10.50 2.47
CA ARG A 37 -8.92 -11.52 1.70
C ARG A 37 -7.46 -11.69 2.15
N LEU A 38 -6.94 -10.76 2.94
CA LEU A 38 -5.57 -10.82 3.44
C LEU A 38 -5.51 -11.67 4.72
N SER A 39 -4.41 -12.40 4.90
CA SER A 39 -4.09 -12.99 6.19
C SER A 39 -3.79 -11.92 7.24
N GLN A 40 -3.81 -12.29 8.53
CA GLN A 40 -3.47 -11.35 9.60
C GLN A 40 -2.05 -10.75 9.46
N GLN A 41 -1.09 -11.55 8.99
CA GLN A 41 0.29 -11.12 8.78
C GLN A 41 0.39 -10.14 7.60
N GLU A 42 -0.31 -10.44 6.51
CA GLU A 42 -0.39 -9.55 5.34
C GLU A 42 -1.08 -8.23 5.65
N ARG A 43 -2.13 -8.22 6.49
CA ARG A 43 -2.77 -6.98 6.95
C ARG A 43 -1.81 -6.09 7.74
N ARG A 44 -1.00 -6.69 8.63
CA ARG A 44 0.04 -5.95 9.37
C ARG A 44 1.10 -5.39 8.41
N PHE A 45 1.55 -6.19 7.44
CA PHE A 45 2.49 -5.75 6.42
C PHE A 45 1.94 -4.57 5.60
N ALA A 46 0.70 -4.67 5.11
CA ALA A 46 0.04 -3.59 4.37
C ALA A 46 -0.02 -2.29 5.17
N LYS A 47 -0.40 -2.36 6.45
CA LYS A 47 -0.44 -1.20 7.34
C LYS A 47 0.95 -0.56 7.51
N SER A 48 1.97 -1.36 7.78
CA SER A 48 3.35 -0.86 7.90
C SER A 48 3.88 -0.25 6.60
N CYS A 49 3.57 -0.85 5.44
CA CYS A 49 3.93 -0.28 4.14
C CYS A 49 3.27 1.10 3.91
N ALA A 50 2.00 1.25 4.28
CA ALA A 50 1.29 2.51 4.14
C ALA A 50 1.94 3.61 5.01
N GLU A 51 2.18 3.31 6.28
CA GLU A 51 2.81 4.23 7.23
C GLU A 51 4.23 4.64 6.82
N ILE A 52 5.02 3.71 6.30
CA ILE A 52 6.38 3.99 5.81
C ILE A 52 6.33 4.90 4.57
N MET A 53 5.43 4.61 3.63
CA MET A 53 5.27 5.39 2.41
C MET A 53 4.83 6.82 2.73
N GLU A 54 3.82 6.98 3.59
CA GLU A 54 3.31 8.28 4.03
C GLU A 54 4.41 9.13 4.66
N LYS A 55 5.12 8.59 5.66
CA LYS A 55 6.25 9.28 6.31
C LYS A 55 7.35 9.68 5.32
N HIS A 56 7.67 8.79 4.38
CA HIS A 56 8.69 9.06 3.37
C HIS A 56 8.29 10.22 2.44
N LEU A 57 7.03 10.24 1.99
CA LEU A 57 6.51 11.31 1.13
C LEU A 57 6.43 12.64 1.88
N GLU A 58 5.96 12.62 3.13
CA GLU A 58 5.91 13.77 4.02
C GLU A 58 7.29 14.43 4.19
N GLN A 59 8.30 13.63 4.53
CA GLN A 59 9.66 14.12 4.79
C GLN A 59 10.37 14.58 3.51
N SER A 60 10.15 13.89 2.40
CA SER A 60 10.92 14.13 1.18
C SER A 60 10.38 15.33 0.40
N VAL A 61 9.06 15.41 0.25
CA VAL A 61 8.40 16.32 -0.70
C VAL A 61 7.29 17.13 -0.03
N LEU A 62 6.31 16.48 0.61
CA LEU A 62 5.05 17.16 0.96
C LEU A 62 5.23 18.29 1.97
N SER A 63 6.15 18.13 2.94
CA SER A 63 6.48 19.19 3.92
C SER A 63 7.12 20.43 3.29
N LYS A 64 7.60 20.35 2.06
CA LYS A 64 8.22 21.46 1.32
C LYS A 64 7.27 22.10 0.33
N LEU A 65 6.08 21.53 0.13
CA LEU A 65 5.11 22.04 -0.82
C LEU A 65 4.33 23.23 -0.23
N PRO A 66 3.88 24.17 -1.09
CA PRO A 66 3.02 25.25 -0.66
C PRO A 66 1.71 24.74 -0.05
N TYR A 67 1.09 25.57 0.79
CA TYR A 67 -0.19 25.26 1.42
C TYR A 67 -1.22 24.78 0.40
N GLY A 68 -1.80 23.60 0.67
CA GLY A 68 -2.83 23.00 -0.17
C GLY A 68 -2.35 21.96 -1.18
N TYR A 69 -1.05 21.63 -1.17
CA TYR A 69 -0.44 20.57 -1.98
C TYR A 69 0.28 19.52 -1.12
N ASP A 70 0.13 19.60 0.20
CA ASP A 70 0.83 18.81 1.22
C ASP A 70 0.21 17.43 1.48
N SER A 71 -0.84 17.05 0.74
CA SER A 71 -1.57 15.82 0.99
C SER A 71 -1.13 14.68 0.06
N VAL A 72 -1.13 13.45 0.59
CA VAL A 72 -0.79 12.23 -0.18
C VAL A 72 -1.91 11.83 -1.15
N SER A 73 -3.16 12.13 -0.81
CA SER A 73 -4.34 11.65 -1.55
C SER A 73 -4.98 12.69 -2.47
N ARG A 74 -4.70 13.99 -2.26
CA ARG A 74 -5.23 15.10 -3.06
C ARG A 74 -4.09 15.95 -3.61
N GLN A 75 -4.16 16.22 -4.90
CA GLN A 75 -3.20 17.03 -5.64
C GLN A 75 -3.36 18.50 -5.30
N SER A 76 -4.58 18.98 -5.02
CA SER A 76 -4.80 20.37 -4.61
C SER A 76 -6.06 20.54 -3.75
N LEU A 77 -6.16 21.67 -3.06
CA LEU A 77 -7.37 22.08 -2.34
C LEU A 77 -8.59 22.27 -3.26
N SER A 78 -8.37 22.55 -4.55
CA SER A 78 -9.44 22.72 -5.52
C SER A 78 -10.00 21.40 -6.03
N SER A 79 -9.28 20.28 -5.88
CA SER A 79 -9.81 18.95 -6.19
C SER A 79 -10.94 18.64 -5.21
N THR A 80 -12.18 18.53 -5.69
CA THR A 80 -13.34 18.24 -4.85
C THR A 80 -13.38 16.79 -4.34
N GLU A 81 -12.71 15.89 -5.06
CA GLU A 81 -12.66 14.45 -4.81
C GLU A 81 -11.23 14.00 -4.47
N ASP A 82 -11.12 12.83 -3.85
CA ASP A 82 -9.85 12.17 -3.61
C ASP A 82 -9.33 11.58 -4.93
N ASP A 83 -8.12 11.97 -5.35
CA ASP A 83 -7.59 11.64 -6.68
C ASP A 83 -7.32 10.14 -6.86
N MET A 84 -7.36 9.37 -5.78
CA MET A 84 -7.16 7.93 -5.77
C MET A 84 -8.47 7.13 -5.83
N GLY A 85 -9.61 7.80 -6.08
CA GLY A 85 -10.92 7.19 -6.33
C GLY A 85 -11.64 6.71 -5.07
N THR A 86 -12.95 6.94 -5.03
CA THR A 86 -13.94 6.29 -4.15
C THR A 86 -14.69 5.22 -4.92
#